data_AF-A0A8S3I850-F1
#
_entry.id   AF-A0A8S3I850-F1
#
_cell.length_a   1.000
_cell.length_b   1.000
_cell.length_c   1.000
_cell.angle_alpha   90.00
_cell.angle_beta   90.00
_cell.angle_gamma   90.00
#
_symmetry.space_group_name_H-M   'P 1'
#
loop_
_entity.id
_entity.type
_entity.pdbx_description
1 polymer ?
#
loop_
_entity_poly.entity_id
_entity_poly.type
_entity_poly.pdbx_seq_one_letter_code
_entity_poly.pdbx_strand_id
1 'polypeptide(L)'
;MKTADYSSVNVRNFTTSWKDGLAFCALIHKHRPDLIPQFKTLTKENANHNLQLAFDLCEKRLGISKLLDPEDVNVDYVDEKSIITYIVTLYHYFSKMKNDSVQGRRLAKVIGSALDSEKMANDYERLVSDLLAWIEQTIVTLSDRQFPNSLPRVHEKLVDFNRYRVMDKPARFAEKGNLEVLLFTLQSKERANQQIPFQPREGKMISDVNRAWENLERAEHDRELALREEIIRQERLEQLATKFNRKAGLREKWLTDSEKLVAR
;
A
#
# COMPACT_ATOMS: atom_id res chain seq x y z
N MET A 1 -41.01 5.46 11.77
CA MET A 1 -41.55 5.13 10.41
C MET A 1 -40.69 5.78 9.34
N LYS A 2 -40.54 5.15 8.16
CA LYS A 2 -39.70 5.66 7.05
C LYS A 2 -40.21 6.96 6.41
N THR A 3 -41.45 7.34 6.67
CA THR A 3 -42.13 8.55 6.17
C THR A 3 -42.20 9.70 7.18
N ALA A 4 -41.55 9.59 8.34
CA ALA A 4 -41.62 10.61 9.41
C ALA A 4 -41.09 12.01 8.99
N ASP A 5 -40.20 12.05 8.00
CA ASP A 5 -39.59 13.30 7.51
C ASP A 5 -40.47 14.04 6.49
N TYR A 6 -41.67 13.52 6.18
CA TYR A 6 -42.59 14.10 5.21
C TYR A 6 -43.77 14.75 5.93
N SER A 7 -43.77 16.07 6.04
CA SER A 7 -44.78 16.84 6.78
C SER A 7 -46.20 16.67 6.25
N SER A 8 -46.37 16.39 4.96
CA SER A 8 -47.68 16.14 4.34
C SER A 8 -48.21 14.73 4.55
N VAL A 9 -47.41 13.81 5.10
CA VAL A 9 -47.73 12.38 5.24
C VAL A 9 -47.81 11.99 6.72
N ASN A 10 -48.96 11.48 7.13
CA ASN A 10 -49.18 11.00 8.49
C ASN A 10 -49.91 9.66 8.43
N VAL A 11 -49.14 8.57 8.51
CA VAL A 11 -49.68 7.22 8.38
C VAL A 11 -49.99 6.65 9.75
N ARG A 12 -51.27 6.36 9.99
CA ARG A 12 -51.81 5.82 11.25
C ARG A 12 -52.51 4.48 11.12
N ASN A 13 -52.86 4.09 9.89
CA ASN A 13 -53.58 2.85 9.57
C ASN A 13 -53.19 2.35 8.16
N PHE A 14 -53.73 1.20 7.77
CA PHE A 14 -53.57 0.63 6.43
C PHE A 14 -54.81 0.83 5.55
N THR A 15 -55.58 1.89 5.81
CA THR A 15 -56.77 2.27 5.03
C THR A 15 -56.67 3.74 4.62
N THR A 16 -57.32 4.64 5.35
CA THR A 16 -57.48 6.06 5.00
C THR A 16 -56.16 6.83 4.92
N SER A 17 -55.11 6.39 5.61
CA SER A 17 -53.77 7.01 5.56
C SER A 17 -53.07 6.90 4.20
N TRP A 18 -53.54 6.01 3.33
CA TRP A 18 -52.94 5.74 2.01
C TRP A 18 -53.82 6.22 0.86
N LYS A 19 -55.05 6.68 1.17
CA LYS A 19 -56.08 7.09 0.20
C LYS A 19 -55.63 8.23 -0.72
N ASP A 20 -54.87 9.19 -0.20
CA ASP A 20 -54.39 10.35 -0.96
C ASP A 20 -53.15 10.07 -1.84
N GLY A 21 -52.63 8.83 -1.80
CA GLY A 21 -51.45 8.39 -2.54
C GLY A 21 -50.12 8.97 -2.06
N LEU A 22 -50.11 9.98 -1.18
CA LEU A 22 -48.88 10.64 -0.73
C LEU A 22 -48.00 9.69 0.09
N ALA A 23 -48.60 8.78 0.86
CA ALA A 23 -47.87 7.77 1.62
C ALA A 23 -47.09 6.80 0.71
N PHE A 24 -47.68 6.37 -0.42
CA PHE A 24 -46.99 5.54 -1.41
C PHE A 24 -45.86 6.31 -2.11
N CYS A 25 -46.13 7.53 -2.57
CA CYS A 25 -45.12 8.41 -3.16
C CYS A 25 -43.95 8.67 -2.19
N ALA A 26 -44.23 8.90 -0.90
CA ALA A 26 -43.21 9.17 0.10
C ALA A 26 -42.33 7.93 0.37
N LEU A 27 -42.92 6.74 0.36
CA LEU A 27 -42.19 5.48 0.53
C LEU A 27 -41.23 5.24 -0.64
N ILE A 28 -41.67 5.51 -1.88
CA ILE A 28 -40.84 5.43 -3.08
C ILE A 28 -39.72 6.48 -3.02
N HIS A 29 -40.06 7.75 -2.81
CA HIS A 29 -39.11 8.86 -2.75
C HIS A 29 -38.06 8.65 -1.64
N LYS A 30 -38.42 8.04 -0.51
CA LYS A 30 -37.46 7.77 0.58
C LYS A 30 -36.34 6.82 0.17
N HIS A 31 -36.62 5.87 -0.73
CA HIS A 31 -35.64 4.89 -1.20
C HIS A 31 -35.02 5.26 -2.54
N ARG A 32 -35.76 5.98 -3.38
CA ARG A 32 -35.40 6.39 -4.74
C ARG A 32 -35.89 7.82 -5.00
N PRO A 33 -35.22 8.84 -4.41
CA PRO A 33 -35.64 10.23 -4.56
C PRO A 33 -35.58 10.71 -6.01
N ASP A 34 -34.73 10.08 -6.82
CA ASP A 34 -34.58 10.32 -8.26
C ASP A 34 -35.86 10.00 -9.06
N LEU A 35 -36.75 9.15 -8.55
CA LEU A 35 -38.00 8.80 -9.25
C LEU A 35 -39.12 9.82 -9.03
N ILE A 36 -39.05 10.62 -7.95
CA ILE A 36 -40.04 11.68 -7.68
C ILE A 36 -39.30 12.96 -7.24
N PRO A 37 -38.54 13.62 -8.13
CA PRO A 37 -37.68 14.75 -7.73
C PRO A 37 -38.49 15.93 -7.16
N GLN A 38 -39.73 16.11 -7.63
CA GLN A 38 -40.65 17.17 -7.18
C GLN A 38 -41.68 16.66 -6.14
N PHE A 39 -41.29 15.78 -5.21
CA PHE A 39 -42.23 15.25 -4.21
C PHE A 39 -43.01 16.36 -3.46
N LYS A 40 -42.35 17.50 -3.15
CA LYS A 40 -42.96 18.61 -2.42
C LYS A 40 -44.13 19.30 -3.15
N THR A 41 -44.27 19.11 -4.46
CA THR A 41 -45.38 19.68 -5.24
C THR A 41 -46.62 18.80 -5.24
N LEU A 42 -46.53 17.57 -4.71
CA LEU A 42 -47.67 16.67 -4.58
C LEU A 42 -48.57 17.12 -3.44
N THR A 43 -49.88 17.16 -3.69
CA THR A 43 -50.89 17.62 -2.73
C THR A 43 -52.00 16.58 -2.57
N LYS A 44 -52.75 16.66 -1.47
CA LYS A 44 -53.77 15.65 -1.11
C LYS A 44 -54.99 15.68 -2.04
N GLU A 45 -55.23 16.83 -2.66
CA GLU A 45 -56.35 17.08 -3.56
C GLU A 45 -56.23 16.26 -4.86
N ASN A 46 -55.01 15.83 -5.20
CA ASN A 46 -54.71 15.07 -6.42
C ASN A 46 -54.53 13.57 -6.17
N ALA A 47 -55.38 12.97 -5.33
CA ALA A 47 -55.26 11.58 -4.86
C ALA A 47 -55.07 10.55 -5.99
N ASN A 48 -55.95 10.53 -7.00
CA ASN A 48 -55.86 9.60 -8.13
C ASN A 48 -54.57 9.77 -8.93
N HIS A 49 -54.12 11.01 -9.12
CA HIS A 49 -52.84 11.29 -9.80
C HIS A 49 -51.66 10.76 -8.98
N ASN A 50 -51.64 11.00 -7.67
CA ASN A 50 -50.57 10.52 -6.79
C ASN A 50 -50.50 8.98 -6.76
N LEU A 51 -51.65 8.31 -6.65
CA LEU A 51 -51.76 6.86 -6.68
C LEU A 51 -51.29 6.28 -8.02
N GLN A 52 -51.78 6.83 -9.13
CA GLN A 52 -51.35 6.42 -10.47
C GLN A 52 -49.85 6.60 -10.66
N LEU A 53 -49.31 7.74 -10.25
CA LEU A 53 -47.87 8.03 -10.30
C LEU A 53 -47.07 7.00 -9.52
N ALA A 54 -47.46 6.71 -8.27
CA ALA A 54 -46.77 5.75 -7.43
C ALA A 54 -46.78 4.34 -8.05
N PHE A 55 -47.93 3.88 -8.51
CA PHE A 55 -48.11 2.54 -9.09
C PHE A 55 -47.40 2.41 -10.44
N ASP A 56 -47.46 3.44 -11.29
CA ASP A 56 -46.73 3.49 -12.56
C ASP A 56 -45.22 3.46 -12.37
N LEU A 57 -44.70 4.22 -11.40
CA LEU A 57 -43.26 4.21 -11.10
C LEU A 57 -42.82 2.84 -10.56
N CYS A 58 -43.63 2.22 -9.71
CA CYS A 58 -43.37 0.87 -9.20
C CYS A 58 -43.29 -0.15 -10.35
N GLU A 59 -44.24 -0.15 -11.27
CA GLU A 59 -44.24 -1.08 -12.40
C GLU A 59 -43.12 -0.76 -13.41
N LYS A 60 -43.12 0.44 -13.97
CA LYS A 60 -42.26 0.82 -15.10
C LYS A 60 -40.79 0.97 -14.72
N ARG A 61 -40.49 1.38 -13.47
CA ARG A 61 -39.11 1.68 -13.03
C ARG A 61 -38.56 0.70 -12.02
N LEU A 62 -39.42 0.07 -11.21
CA LEU A 62 -38.99 -0.88 -10.17
C LEU A 62 -39.35 -2.33 -10.52
N GLY A 63 -40.19 -2.58 -11.54
CA GLY A 63 -40.65 -3.91 -11.93
C GLY A 63 -41.62 -4.55 -10.92
N ILE A 64 -42.27 -3.74 -10.09
CA ILE A 64 -43.24 -4.18 -9.08
C ILE A 64 -44.63 -4.12 -9.70
N SER A 65 -45.30 -5.26 -9.85
CA SER A 65 -46.64 -5.35 -10.42
C SER A 65 -47.64 -4.48 -9.65
N LYS A 66 -48.51 -3.79 -10.37
CA LYS A 66 -49.63 -3.04 -9.77
C LYS A 66 -50.65 -4.04 -9.24
N LEU A 67 -50.74 -4.16 -7.92
CA LEU A 67 -51.73 -5.02 -7.26
C LEU A 67 -53.01 -4.26 -6.91
N LEU A 68 -53.00 -2.94 -7.07
CA LEU A 68 -54.07 -2.03 -6.70
C LEU A 68 -54.29 -1.07 -7.86
N ASP A 69 -55.56 -0.77 -8.15
CA ASP A 69 -55.94 0.31 -9.04
C ASP A 69 -56.21 1.59 -8.23
N PRO A 70 -55.85 2.79 -8.73
CA PRO A 70 -56.07 4.04 -8.02
C PRO A 70 -57.53 4.26 -7.60
N GLU A 71 -58.47 3.83 -8.44
CA GLU A 71 -59.92 3.95 -8.20
C GLU A 71 -60.38 3.10 -7.02
N ASP A 72 -59.76 1.94 -6.78
CA ASP A 72 -60.08 1.04 -5.66
C ASP A 72 -59.46 1.49 -4.32
N VAL A 73 -58.48 2.40 -4.39
CA VAL A 73 -57.79 2.95 -3.21
C VAL A 73 -58.37 4.32 -2.83
N ASN A 74 -58.84 5.12 -3.79
CA ASN A 74 -59.44 6.43 -3.53
C ASN A 74 -60.95 6.34 -3.23
N VAL A 75 -61.33 5.45 -2.31
CA VAL A 75 -62.73 5.26 -1.85
C VAL A 75 -62.84 5.44 -0.35
N ASP A 76 -64.06 5.55 0.18
CA ASP A 76 -64.28 5.73 1.62
C ASP A 76 -63.99 4.46 2.43
N TYR A 77 -64.17 3.29 1.82
CA TYR A 77 -63.96 1.99 2.44
C TYR A 77 -62.98 1.15 1.63
N VAL A 78 -61.69 1.36 1.89
CA VAL A 78 -60.59 0.60 1.26
C VAL A 78 -60.37 -0.72 2.00
N ASP A 79 -60.11 -1.80 1.25
CA ASP A 79 -59.69 -3.07 1.84
C ASP A 79 -58.27 -2.99 2.42
N GLU A 80 -58.20 -3.10 3.75
CA GLU A 80 -56.95 -3.02 4.50
C GLU A 80 -55.96 -4.11 4.07
N LYS A 81 -56.44 -5.32 3.77
CA LYS A 81 -55.57 -6.45 3.42
C LYS A 81 -54.87 -6.21 2.09
N SER A 82 -55.58 -5.70 1.09
CA SER A 82 -55.02 -5.34 -0.21
C SER A 82 -53.93 -4.26 -0.09
N ILE A 83 -54.15 -3.22 0.73
CA ILE A 83 -53.14 -2.19 1.03
C ILE A 83 -51.91 -2.79 1.72
N ILE A 84 -52.12 -3.63 2.74
CA ILE A 84 -51.03 -4.33 3.44
C ILE A 84 -50.22 -5.18 2.46
N THR A 85 -50.86 -5.99 1.62
CA THR A 85 -50.18 -6.84 0.65
C THR A 85 -49.28 -6.04 -0.27
N TYR A 86 -49.76 -4.92 -0.81
CA TYR A 86 -48.95 -4.08 -1.68
C TYR A 86 -47.78 -3.42 -0.93
N ILE A 87 -48.00 -2.91 0.28
CA ILE A 87 -46.93 -2.34 1.11
C ILE A 87 -45.87 -3.38 1.47
N VAL A 88 -46.27 -4.62 1.78
CA VAL A 88 -45.35 -5.73 2.06
C VAL A 88 -44.49 -6.03 0.83
N THR A 89 -45.06 -6.03 -0.38
CA THR A 89 -44.31 -6.17 -1.63
C THR A 89 -43.26 -5.06 -1.79
N LEU A 90 -43.65 -3.80 -1.58
CA LEU A 90 -42.72 -2.65 -1.61
C LEU A 90 -41.62 -2.79 -0.55
N TYR A 91 -41.97 -3.24 0.66
CA TYR A 91 -41.02 -3.45 1.74
C TYR A 91 -39.98 -4.51 1.38
N HIS A 92 -40.40 -5.67 0.86
CA HIS A 92 -39.49 -6.73 0.44
C HIS A 92 -38.55 -6.26 -0.67
N TYR A 93 -39.08 -5.54 -1.67
CA TYR A 93 -38.27 -4.98 -2.74
C TYR A 93 -37.19 -4.03 -2.22
N PHE A 94 -37.57 -2.99 -1.48
CA PHE A 94 -36.61 -2.00 -0.98
C PHE A 94 -35.64 -2.58 0.05
N SER A 95 -36.08 -3.56 0.84
CA SER A 95 -35.21 -4.29 1.76
C SER A 95 -34.18 -5.13 1.02
N LYS A 96 -34.58 -5.83 -0.06
CA LYS A 96 -33.67 -6.57 -0.94
C LYS A 96 -32.67 -5.62 -1.61
N MET A 97 -33.15 -4.54 -2.22
CA MET A 97 -32.30 -3.54 -2.87
C MET A 97 -31.26 -2.95 -1.90
N LYS A 98 -31.66 -2.64 -0.67
CA LYS A 98 -30.73 -2.19 0.38
C LYS A 98 -29.73 -3.29 0.74
N ASN A 99 -30.19 -4.52 0.94
CA ASN A 99 -29.30 -5.64 1.27
C ASN A 99 -28.25 -5.84 0.16
N ASP A 100 -28.67 -5.88 -1.11
CA ASP A 100 -27.78 -6.02 -2.27
C ASP A 100 -26.74 -4.90 -2.30
N SER A 101 -27.14 -3.65 -2.03
CA SER A 101 -26.19 -2.53 -1.94
C SER A 101 -25.17 -2.70 -0.80
N VAL A 102 -25.58 -3.26 0.34
CA VAL A 102 -24.68 -3.51 1.49
C VAL A 102 -23.74 -4.67 1.19
N GLN A 103 -24.23 -5.74 0.56
CA GLN A 103 -23.40 -6.85 0.13
C GLN A 103 -22.37 -6.40 -0.91
N GLY A 104 -22.78 -5.58 -1.89
CA GLY A 104 -21.85 -5.00 -2.87
C GLY A 104 -20.73 -4.19 -2.23
N ARG A 105 -21.04 -3.34 -1.23
CA ARG A 105 -20.01 -2.60 -0.48
C ARG A 105 -19.09 -3.51 0.33
N ARG A 106 -19.63 -4.55 0.96
CA ARG A 106 -18.84 -5.53 1.71
C ARG A 106 -17.87 -6.27 0.79
N LEU A 107 -18.35 -6.72 -0.37
CA LEU A 107 -17.52 -7.37 -1.38
C LEU A 107 -16.41 -6.43 -1.89
N ALA A 108 -16.76 -5.19 -2.23
CA ALA A 108 -15.77 -4.19 -2.66
C ALA A 108 -14.68 -3.97 -1.60
N LYS A 109 -15.04 -3.95 -0.31
CA LYS A 109 -14.07 -3.83 0.79
C LYS A 109 -13.14 -5.04 0.88
N VAL A 110 -13.66 -6.26 0.71
CA VAL A 110 -12.86 -7.49 0.73
C VAL A 110 -11.90 -7.51 -0.45
N ILE A 111 -12.38 -7.20 -1.65
CA ILE A 111 -11.53 -7.12 -2.86
C ILE A 111 -10.45 -6.05 -2.69
N GLY A 112 -10.80 -4.86 -2.23
CA GLY A 112 -9.84 -3.80 -1.97
C GLY A 112 -8.76 -4.23 -0.97
N SER A 113 -9.15 -4.89 0.12
CA SER A 113 -8.20 -5.43 1.09
C SER A 113 -7.25 -6.47 0.47
N ALA A 114 -7.75 -7.35 -0.40
CA ALA A 114 -6.94 -8.36 -1.08
C ALA A 114 -5.94 -7.73 -2.06
N LEU A 115 -6.37 -6.74 -2.85
CA LEU A 115 -5.50 -6.00 -3.76
C LEU A 115 -4.38 -5.25 -3.00
N ASP A 116 -4.72 -4.63 -1.87
CA ASP A 116 -3.73 -3.97 -1.01
C ASP A 116 -2.71 -4.98 -0.47
N SER A 117 -3.15 -6.17 -0.06
CA SER A 117 -2.25 -7.23 0.41
C SER A 117 -1.34 -7.76 -0.70
N GLU A 118 -1.87 -7.95 -1.91
CA GLU A 118 -1.08 -8.34 -3.09
C GLU A 118 -0.01 -7.28 -3.41
N LYS A 119 -0.38 -6.00 -3.36
CA LYS A 119 0.57 -4.90 -3.53
C LYS A 119 1.69 -4.95 -2.49
N MET A 120 1.35 -5.14 -1.21
CA MET A 120 2.34 -5.27 -0.13
C MET A 120 3.27 -6.46 -0.34
N ALA A 121 2.76 -7.60 -0.82
CA ALA A 121 3.56 -8.77 -1.13
C ALA A 121 4.55 -8.49 -2.27
N ASN A 122 4.09 -7.84 -3.34
CA ASN A 122 4.94 -7.45 -4.47
C ASN A 122 6.01 -6.43 -4.06
N ASP A 123 5.65 -5.44 -3.24
CA ASP A 123 6.62 -4.47 -2.71
C ASP A 123 7.66 -5.15 -1.82
N TYR A 124 7.26 -6.07 -0.95
CA TYR A 124 8.19 -6.87 -0.15
C TYR A 124 9.16 -7.65 -1.05
N GLU A 125 8.64 -8.38 -2.03
CA GLU A 125 9.47 -9.18 -2.94
C GLU A 125 10.48 -8.34 -3.73
N ARG A 126 10.08 -7.15 -4.17
CA ARG A 126 10.96 -6.21 -4.88
C ARG A 126 12.05 -5.68 -3.96
N LEU A 127 11.67 -5.17 -2.79
CA LEU A 127 12.60 -4.58 -1.83
C LEU A 127 13.63 -5.61 -1.32
N VAL A 128 13.22 -6.86 -1.08
CA VAL A 128 14.16 -7.93 -0.73
C VAL A 128 15.15 -8.20 -1.86
N SER A 129 14.68 -8.29 -3.11
CA SER A 129 15.57 -8.51 -4.26
C SER A 129 16.56 -7.37 -4.45
N ASP A 130 16.11 -6.12 -4.33
CA ASP A 130 16.97 -4.94 -4.43
C ASP A 130 18.04 -4.93 -3.33
N LEU A 131 17.65 -5.25 -2.09
CA LEU A 131 18.58 -5.31 -0.95
C LEU A 131 19.61 -6.43 -1.12
N LEU A 132 19.18 -7.64 -1.51
CA LEU A 132 20.07 -8.78 -1.74
C LEU A 132 21.07 -8.47 -2.87
N ALA A 133 20.60 -7.91 -3.99
CA ALA A 133 21.46 -7.51 -5.09
C ALA A 133 22.49 -6.45 -4.68
N TRP A 134 22.07 -5.47 -3.86
CA TRP A 134 22.99 -4.49 -3.31
C TRP A 134 24.04 -5.12 -2.40
N ILE A 135 23.64 -6.07 -1.53
CA ILE A 135 24.57 -6.80 -0.66
C ILE A 135 25.62 -7.54 -1.49
N GLU A 136 25.18 -8.31 -2.49
CA GLU A 136 26.08 -9.07 -3.37
C GLU A 136 27.09 -8.17 -4.10
N GLN A 137 26.61 -7.08 -4.70
CA GLN A 137 27.48 -6.12 -5.40
C GLN A 137 28.46 -5.42 -4.45
N THR A 138 28.02 -5.13 -3.22
CA THR A 138 28.86 -4.51 -2.21
C THR A 138 29.94 -5.48 -1.74
N ILE A 139 29.60 -6.76 -1.50
CA ILE A 139 30.58 -7.80 -1.18
C ILE A 139 31.65 -7.89 -2.27
N VAL A 140 31.27 -7.94 -3.55
CA VAL A 140 32.24 -7.96 -4.67
C VAL A 140 33.19 -6.76 -4.60
N THR A 141 32.66 -5.57 -4.33
CA THR A 141 33.46 -4.33 -4.21
C THR A 141 34.41 -4.36 -3.00
N LEU A 142 33.95 -4.88 -1.86
CA LEU A 142 34.74 -5.02 -0.64
C LEU A 142 35.77 -6.15 -0.75
N SER A 143 35.51 -7.17 -1.55
CA SER A 143 36.41 -8.29 -1.81
C SER A 143 37.55 -7.95 -2.78
N ASP A 144 37.55 -6.77 -3.40
CA ASP A 144 38.68 -6.31 -4.20
C ASP A 144 39.97 -6.29 -3.35
N ARG A 145 41.06 -6.78 -3.93
CA ARG A 145 42.40 -6.85 -3.30
C ARG A 145 43.45 -6.11 -4.14
N GLN A 146 43.04 -5.39 -5.18
CA GLN A 146 43.95 -4.58 -5.98
C GLN A 146 44.17 -3.22 -5.31
N PHE A 147 45.31 -3.08 -4.65
CA PHE A 147 45.70 -1.84 -3.98
C PHE A 147 46.68 -1.02 -4.84
N PRO A 148 46.51 0.32 -4.87
CA PRO A 148 47.45 1.19 -5.56
C PRO A 148 48.80 1.19 -4.85
N ASN A 149 49.90 1.22 -5.61
CA ASN A 149 51.25 1.25 -5.04
C ASN A 149 51.67 2.68 -4.61
N SER A 150 50.89 3.31 -3.74
CA SER A 150 51.12 4.67 -3.25
C SER A 150 50.35 4.90 -1.96
N LEU A 151 51.04 5.29 -0.88
CA LEU A 151 50.44 5.48 0.44
C LEU A 151 49.24 6.47 0.41
N PRO A 152 49.33 7.67 -0.22
CA PRO A 152 48.18 8.56 -0.36
C PRO A 152 46.95 7.90 -1.00
N ARG A 153 47.15 7.09 -2.05
CA ARG A 153 46.05 6.43 -2.75
C ARG A 153 45.42 5.29 -1.96
N VAL A 154 46.20 4.59 -1.12
CA VAL A 154 45.64 3.60 -0.20
C VAL A 154 44.81 4.29 0.89
N HIS A 155 45.23 5.47 1.36
CA HIS A 155 44.41 6.29 2.26
C HIS A 155 43.09 6.75 1.62
N GLU A 156 43.09 7.14 0.34
CA GLU A 156 41.84 7.43 -0.39
C GLU A 156 40.87 6.23 -0.36
N LYS A 157 41.38 5.00 -0.56
CA LYS A 157 40.56 3.79 -0.44
C LYS A 157 40.00 3.57 0.96
N LEU A 158 40.74 3.94 2.02
CA LEU A 158 40.25 3.91 3.39
C LEU A 158 39.14 4.95 3.63
N VAL A 159 39.29 6.16 3.07
CA VAL A 159 38.26 7.21 3.13
C VAL A 159 36.97 6.76 2.44
N ASP A 160 37.07 6.18 1.24
CA ASP A 160 35.92 5.60 0.52
C ASP A 160 35.23 4.51 1.35
N PHE A 161 36.00 3.62 1.98
CA PHE A 161 35.45 2.58 2.85
C PHE A 161 34.73 3.17 4.07
N ASN A 162 35.27 4.23 4.68
CA ASN A 162 34.60 4.91 5.78
C ASN A 162 33.32 5.64 5.34
N ARG A 163 33.32 6.25 4.13
CA ARG A 163 32.11 6.86 3.55
C ARG A 163 31.01 5.83 3.41
N TYR A 164 31.32 4.66 2.85
CA TYR A 164 30.38 3.54 2.76
C TYR A 164 29.78 3.17 4.12
N ARG A 165 30.61 3.03 5.17
CA ARG A 165 30.16 2.64 6.51
C ARG A 165 29.24 3.66 7.18
N VAL A 166 29.46 4.95 6.92
CA VAL A 166 28.74 6.04 7.59
C VAL A 166 27.53 6.52 6.80
N MET A 167 27.55 6.39 5.47
CA MET A 167 26.51 6.92 4.60
C MET A 167 25.62 5.82 4.02
N ASP A 168 26.23 4.84 3.33
CA ASP A 168 25.47 3.88 2.52
C ASP A 168 24.90 2.74 3.38
N LYS A 169 25.74 2.13 4.24
CA LYS A 169 25.35 0.99 5.07
C LYS A 169 24.17 1.29 6.02
N PRO A 170 24.11 2.43 6.73
CA PRO A 170 23.01 2.68 7.67
C PRO A 170 21.64 2.75 7.01
N ALA A 171 21.55 3.33 5.81
CA ALA A 171 20.29 3.37 5.05
C ALA A 171 19.80 1.97 4.71
N ARG A 172 20.70 1.08 4.28
CA ARG A 172 20.38 -0.33 3.95
C ARG A 172 20.03 -1.16 5.18
N PHE A 173 20.65 -0.86 6.33
CA PHE A 173 20.27 -1.49 7.59
C PHE A 173 18.84 -1.11 8.02
N ALA A 174 18.44 0.16 7.82
CA ALA A 174 17.07 0.58 8.05
C ALA A 174 16.08 -0.12 7.11
N GLU A 175 16.43 -0.28 5.82
CA GLU A 175 15.62 -1.05 4.85
C GLU A 175 15.42 -2.50 5.29
N LYS A 176 16.48 -3.17 5.79
CA LYS A 176 16.37 -4.51 6.37
C LYS A 176 15.33 -4.57 7.50
N GLY A 177 15.35 -3.62 8.42
CA GLY A 177 14.34 -3.55 9.50
C GLY A 177 12.92 -3.29 8.96
N ASN A 178 12.79 -2.42 7.96
CA ASN A 178 11.50 -2.12 7.34
C ASN A 178 10.90 -3.35 6.62
N LEU A 179 11.73 -4.23 6.06
CA LEU A 179 11.28 -5.50 5.46
C LEU A 179 10.66 -6.44 6.50
N GLU A 180 11.26 -6.54 7.68
CA GLU A 180 10.73 -7.34 8.79
C GLU A 180 9.35 -6.80 9.24
N VAL A 181 9.23 -5.48 9.38
CA VAL A 181 7.96 -4.81 9.72
C VAL A 181 6.91 -5.00 8.64
N LEU A 182 7.28 -4.86 7.37
CA LEU A 182 6.38 -5.03 6.23
C LEU A 182 5.84 -6.47 6.17
N LEU A 183 6.72 -7.47 6.32
CA LEU A 183 6.32 -8.87 6.35
C LEU A 183 5.38 -9.16 7.52
N PHE A 184 5.72 -8.69 8.71
CA PHE A 184 4.88 -8.87 9.90
C PHE A 184 3.49 -8.24 9.72
N THR A 185 3.44 -7.03 9.15
CA THR A 185 2.19 -6.32 8.91
C THR A 185 1.33 -7.04 7.87
N LEU A 186 1.94 -7.49 6.77
CA LEU A 186 1.27 -8.29 5.74
C LEU A 186 0.71 -9.60 6.32
N GLN A 187 1.52 -10.36 7.03
CA GLN A 187 1.08 -11.62 7.65
C GLN A 187 0.00 -11.40 8.70
N SER A 188 0.09 -10.33 9.49
CA SER A 188 -0.93 -9.98 10.49
C SER A 188 -2.26 -9.62 9.82
N LYS A 189 -2.23 -8.87 8.71
CA LYS A 189 -3.42 -8.52 7.93
C LYS A 189 -4.08 -9.74 7.31
N GLU A 190 -3.30 -10.65 6.71
CA GLU A 190 -3.83 -11.90 6.14
C GLU A 190 -4.49 -12.78 7.22
N ARG A 191 -3.86 -12.91 8.39
CA ARG A 191 -4.46 -13.65 9.53
C ARG A 191 -5.77 -13.03 10.01
N ALA A 192 -5.81 -11.70 10.14
CA ALA A 192 -7.02 -10.99 10.54
C ALA A 192 -8.17 -11.20 9.55
N ASN A 193 -7.85 -11.40 8.27
CA ASN A 193 -8.80 -11.71 7.21
C ASN A 193 -9.07 -13.21 7.03
N GLN A 194 -8.57 -14.07 7.93
CA GLN A 194 -8.67 -15.55 7.84
C GLN A 194 -8.05 -16.14 6.56
N GLN A 195 -7.08 -15.43 5.97
CA GLN A 195 -6.33 -15.88 4.80
C GLN A 195 -5.06 -16.63 5.23
N ILE A 196 -4.52 -17.42 4.32
CA ILE A 196 -3.22 -18.09 4.53
C ILE A 196 -2.15 -16.99 4.58
N PRO A 197 -1.33 -16.91 5.64
CA PRO A 197 -0.31 -15.88 5.75
C PRO A 197 0.67 -15.96 4.58
N PHE A 198 0.99 -14.80 4.01
CA PHE A 198 1.99 -14.70 2.96
C PHE A 198 3.32 -15.35 3.37
N GLN A 199 3.82 -16.21 2.50
CA GLN A 199 5.13 -16.83 2.62
C GLN A 199 6.02 -16.30 1.49
N PRO A 200 7.15 -15.64 1.81
CA PRO A 200 8.12 -15.26 0.81
C PRO A 200 8.60 -16.45 -0.02
N ARG A 201 8.92 -16.20 -1.29
CA ARG A 201 9.57 -17.19 -2.15
C ARG A 201 10.93 -17.60 -1.58
N GLU A 202 11.36 -18.81 -1.91
CA GLU A 202 12.70 -19.30 -1.54
C GLU A 202 13.78 -18.32 -2.02
N GLY A 203 14.78 -18.06 -1.16
CA GLY A 203 15.82 -17.07 -1.39
C GLY A 203 15.41 -15.61 -1.08
N LYS A 204 14.12 -15.36 -0.76
CA LYS A 204 13.62 -14.04 -0.34
C LYS A 204 13.11 -14.03 1.11
N MET A 205 13.48 -15.01 1.93
CA MET A 205 13.08 -15.04 3.32
C MET A 205 13.92 -14.05 4.16
N ILE A 206 13.39 -13.62 5.30
CA ILE A 206 14.16 -12.80 6.26
C ILE A 206 15.44 -13.51 6.71
N SER A 207 15.41 -14.84 6.83
CA SER A 207 16.60 -15.65 7.12
C SER A 207 17.67 -15.55 6.02
N ASP A 208 17.27 -15.42 4.75
CA ASP A 208 18.19 -15.24 3.63
C ASP A 208 18.84 -13.85 3.66
N VAL A 209 18.04 -12.82 3.96
CA VAL A 209 18.54 -11.45 4.15
C VAL A 209 19.52 -11.38 5.33
N ASN A 210 19.20 -12.02 6.46
CA ASN A 210 20.10 -12.09 7.61
C ASN A 210 21.42 -12.78 7.26
N ARG A 211 21.36 -13.92 6.59
CA ARG A 211 22.56 -14.66 6.14
C ARG A 211 23.41 -13.84 5.15
N ALA A 212 22.79 -13.15 4.21
CA ALA A 212 23.47 -12.26 3.28
C ALA A 212 24.13 -11.08 4.02
N TRP A 213 23.45 -10.52 5.01
CA TRP A 213 23.99 -9.45 5.85
C TRP A 213 25.21 -9.90 6.68
N GLU A 214 25.18 -11.10 7.26
CA GLU A 214 26.36 -11.67 7.94
C GLU A 214 27.54 -11.88 6.99
N ASN A 215 27.28 -12.29 5.73
CA ASN A 215 28.32 -12.39 4.71
C ASN A 215 28.93 -11.01 4.39
N LEU A 216 28.10 -9.96 4.33
CA LEU A 216 28.55 -8.58 4.14
C LEU A 216 29.47 -8.12 5.27
N GLU A 217 29.08 -8.36 6.53
CA GLU A 217 29.88 -7.99 7.69
C GLU A 217 31.24 -8.71 7.71
N ARG A 218 31.29 -9.97 7.27
CA ARG A 218 32.56 -10.68 7.06
C ARG A 218 33.43 -10.03 5.99
N ALA A 219 32.86 -9.70 4.83
CA ALA A 219 33.58 -9.02 3.75
C ALA A 219 34.11 -7.64 4.16
N GLU A 220 33.35 -6.90 4.97
CA GLU A 220 33.77 -5.62 5.55
C GLU A 220 34.97 -5.79 6.48
N HIS A 221 34.93 -6.79 7.37
CA HIS A 221 36.04 -7.08 8.28
C HIS A 221 37.31 -7.40 7.50
N ASP A 222 37.21 -8.27 6.50
CA ASP A 222 38.35 -8.64 5.66
C ASP A 222 38.91 -7.45 4.87
N ARG A 223 38.03 -6.55 4.39
CA ARG A 223 38.46 -5.32 3.69
C ARG A 223 39.18 -4.35 4.64
N GLU A 224 38.70 -4.21 5.86
CA GLU A 224 39.36 -3.39 6.89
C GLU A 224 40.76 -3.92 7.22
N LEU A 225 40.90 -5.23 7.41
CA LEU A 225 42.20 -5.87 7.63
C LEU A 225 43.15 -5.64 6.45
N ALA A 226 42.69 -5.92 5.23
CA ALA A 226 43.52 -5.78 4.03
C ALA A 226 43.98 -4.33 3.81
N LEU A 227 43.11 -3.34 4.04
CA LEU A 227 43.49 -1.91 3.98
C LEU A 227 44.54 -1.55 5.02
N ARG A 228 44.39 -2.03 6.27
CA ARG A 228 45.36 -1.75 7.35
C ARG A 228 46.72 -2.36 7.05
N GLU A 229 46.75 -3.62 6.61
CA GLU A 229 47.98 -4.32 6.24
C GLU A 229 48.69 -3.62 5.08
N GLU A 230 47.95 -3.20 4.06
CA GLU A 230 48.51 -2.49 2.92
C GLU A 230 49.06 -1.11 3.29
N ILE A 231 48.40 -0.36 4.16
CA ILE A 231 48.92 0.93 4.67
C ILE A 231 50.27 0.71 5.36
N ILE A 232 50.35 -0.27 6.28
CA ILE A 232 51.60 -0.59 6.98
C ILE A 232 52.70 -1.01 5.98
N ARG A 233 52.34 -1.77 4.95
CA ARG A 233 53.28 -2.18 3.90
C ARG A 233 53.81 -0.99 3.11
N GLN A 234 52.93 -0.06 2.71
CA GLN A 234 53.30 1.15 1.97
C GLN A 234 54.17 2.10 2.79
N GLU A 235 53.85 2.32 4.07
CA GLU A 235 54.67 3.12 4.98
C GLU A 235 56.10 2.55 5.11
N ARG A 236 56.24 1.22 5.23
CA ARG A 236 57.55 0.56 5.26
C ARG A 236 58.32 0.75 3.95
N LEU A 237 57.64 0.64 2.81
CA LEU A 237 58.25 0.86 1.50
C LEU A 237 58.75 2.30 1.33
N GLU A 238 57.97 3.31 1.74
CA GLU A 238 58.39 4.71 1.69
C GLU A 238 59.60 4.98 2.61
N GLN A 239 59.63 4.39 3.81
CA GLN A 239 60.78 4.48 4.70
C GLN A 239 62.03 3.86 4.08
N LEU A 240 61.91 2.69 3.44
CA LEU A 240 63.01 2.03 2.74
C LEU A 240 63.49 2.86 1.54
N ALA A 241 62.56 3.38 0.72
CA ALA A 241 62.87 4.24 -0.41
C ALA A 241 63.61 5.52 0.04
N THR A 242 63.16 6.15 1.12
CA THR A 242 63.81 7.34 1.70
C THR A 242 65.23 7.02 2.17
N LYS A 243 65.42 5.89 2.88
CA LYS A 243 66.75 5.43 3.33
C LYS A 243 67.67 5.13 2.14
N PHE A 244 67.16 4.48 1.10
CA PHE A 244 67.90 4.18 -0.12
C PHE A 244 68.34 5.46 -0.83
N ASN A 245 67.39 6.35 -1.13
CA ASN A 245 67.65 7.61 -1.83
C ASN A 245 68.66 8.48 -1.08
N ARG A 246 68.60 8.53 0.26
CA ARG A 246 69.60 9.23 1.07
C ARG A 246 71.00 8.65 0.89
N LYS A 247 71.16 7.32 0.93
CA LYS A 247 72.46 6.66 0.76
C LYS A 247 72.98 6.78 -0.67
N ALA A 248 72.11 6.62 -1.66
CA ALA A 248 72.42 6.79 -3.08
C ALA A 248 72.93 8.21 -3.35
N GLY A 249 72.20 9.25 -2.91
CA GLY A 249 72.61 10.64 -3.08
C GLY A 249 73.95 10.98 -2.40
N LEU A 250 74.24 10.40 -1.23
CA LEU A 250 75.56 10.54 -0.59
C LEU A 250 76.67 9.92 -1.45
N ARG A 251 76.42 8.76 -2.08
CA ARG A 251 77.40 8.06 -2.92
C ARG A 251 77.62 8.77 -4.26
N GLU A 252 76.55 9.24 -4.89
CA GLU A 252 76.60 10.03 -6.13
C GLU A 252 77.39 11.32 -5.93
N LYS A 253 77.16 12.01 -4.80
CA LYS A 253 77.93 13.21 -4.45
C LYS A 253 79.42 12.89 -4.29
N TRP A 254 79.76 11.82 -3.56
CA TRP A 254 81.14 11.39 -3.41
C TRP A 254 81.82 11.04 -4.75
N LEU A 255 81.11 10.34 -5.64
CA LEU A 255 81.62 10.00 -6.98
C LEU A 255 81.90 11.27 -7.79
N THR A 256 80.93 12.20 -7.81
CA THR A 256 81.07 13.48 -8.53
C THR A 256 82.26 14.29 -8.02
N ASP A 257 82.46 14.34 -6.70
CA ASP A 257 83.59 15.05 -6.09
C ASP A 257 84.93 14.35 -6.41
N SER A 258 84.95 13.02 -6.44
CA SER A 258 86.15 12.23 -6.78
C SER A 258 86.54 12.37 -8.25
N GLU A 259 85.58 12.35 -9.17
CA GLU A 259 85.82 12.56 -10.61
C GLU A 259 86.42 13.94 -10.89
N LYS A 260 85.92 14.99 -10.21
CA LYS A 260 86.48 16.35 -10.31
C LYS A 260 87.93 16.43 -9.82
N LEU A 261 88.31 15.63 -8.84
CA LEU A 261 89.68 15.58 -8.33
C LEU A 261 90.62 14.84 -9.28
N VAL A 262 90.14 13.78 -9.93
CA VAL A 262 90.93 12.98 -10.89
C VAL A 262 91.06 13.67 -12.25
N ALA A 263 90.12 14.55 -12.62
CA ALA A 263 90.16 15.32 -13.86
C ALA A 263 91.04 16.59 -13.82
N ARG A 264 91.76 16.83 -12.71
CA ARG A 264 92.77 17.90 -12.56
C ARG A 264 94.17 17.32 -12.70
#